data_AF-G4Z918-F1
#
_entry.id   AF-G4Z918-F1
#
_cell.length_a   1.000
_cell.length_b   1.000
_cell.length_c   1.000
_cell.angle_alpha   90.00
_cell.angle_beta   90.00
_cell.angle_gamma   90.00
#
_symmetry.space_group_name_H-M   'P 1'
#
loop_
_entity.id
_entity.type
_entity.pdbx_description
1 polymer ?
#
loop_
_entity_poly.entity_id
_entity_poly.type
_entity_poly.pdbx_seq_one_letter_code
_entity_poly.pdbx_strand_id
1 'polypeptide(L)' 'SIPAAVLSALPRQADKRLCMKAISVVGCPGDGNGNCFDSKRAHFQPKLLPEIVKAYITEKYKGLAEQSQ' A
#
# COMPACT_ATOMS: atom_id res chain seq x y z
N SER A 1 2.81 -2.96 14.47
CA SER A 1 3.39 -1.70 13.95
C SER A 1 4.15 -1.93 12.65
N ILE A 2 4.28 -0.92 11.78
CA ILE A 2 5.02 -1.04 10.52
C ILE A 2 6.50 -0.65 10.78
N PRO A 3 7.48 -1.47 10.35
CA PRO A 3 8.90 -1.14 10.51
C PRO A 3 9.29 0.16 9.79
N ALA A 4 10.23 0.92 10.37
CA ALA A 4 10.69 2.19 9.81
C ALA A 4 11.31 2.04 8.41
N ALA A 5 12.03 0.94 8.16
CA ALA A 5 12.60 0.62 6.84
C ALA A 5 11.51 0.43 5.78
N VAL A 6 10.45 -0.31 6.11
CA VAL A 6 9.28 -0.49 5.23
C VAL A 6 8.61 0.87 4.97
N LEU A 7 8.38 1.67 6.01
CA LEU A 7 7.77 3.00 5.88
C LEU A 7 8.58 3.97 5.01
N SER A 8 9.91 3.87 5.05
CA SER A 8 10.81 4.72 4.27
C SER A 8 10.89 4.29 2.81
N ALA A 9 10.78 2.98 2.55
CA ALA A 9 10.77 2.42 1.20
C ALA A 9 9.39 2.51 0.50
N LEU A 10 8.33 2.95 1.18
CA LEU A 10 7.01 3.07 0.57
C LEU A 10 7.01 4.09 -0.58
N PRO A 11 6.51 3.71 -1.77
CA PRO A 11 6.25 4.66 -2.83
C PRO A 11 5.35 5.80 -2.33
N ARG A 12 5.59 7.00 -2.87
CA ARG A 12 4.81 8.19 -2.57
C ARG A 12 4.19 8.75 -3.84
N GLN A 13 2.97 9.24 -3.70
CA GLN A 13 2.29 10.04 -4.70
C GLN A 13 2.00 11.40 -4.08
N ALA A 14 2.67 12.44 -4.59
CA ALA A 14 2.76 13.74 -3.93
C ALA A 14 3.22 13.59 -2.46
N ASP A 15 2.46 14.13 -1.51
CA ASP A 15 2.79 14.07 -0.08
C ASP A 15 2.30 12.78 0.63
N LYS A 16 1.57 11.92 -0.09
CA LYS A 16 0.93 10.73 0.49
C LYS A 16 1.74 9.46 0.21
N ARG A 17 1.86 8.61 1.22
CA ARG A 17 2.48 7.28 1.08
C ARG A 17 1.49 6.26 0.54
N LEU A 18 1.97 5.21 -0.09
CA LEU A 18 1.13 4.11 -0.54
C LEU A 18 0.39 3.45 0.63
N CYS A 19 -0.93 3.30 0.49
CA CYS A 19 -1.71 2.42 1.34
C CYS A 19 -1.43 0.96 0.96
N MET A 20 -0.58 0.28 1.75
CA MET A 20 -0.26 -1.13 1.54
C MET A 20 -1.49 -2.04 1.45
N LYS A 21 -2.54 -1.75 2.24
CA LYS A 21 -3.79 -2.51 2.21
C LYS A 21 -4.51 -2.39 0.86
N ALA A 22 -4.42 -1.23 0.21
CA ALA A 22 -5.12 -0.96 -1.05
C ALA A 22 -4.62 -1.83 -2.21
N ILE A 23 -3.34 -2.24 -2.18
CA ILE A 23 -2.74 -3.13 -3.20
C ILE A 23 -2.58 -4.58 -2.71
N SER A 24 -3.20 -4.92 -1.58
CA SER A 24 -3.11 -6.25 -0.97
C SER A 24 -4.40 -7.02 -1.12
N VAL A 25 -4.34 -8.34 -0.95
CA VAL A 25 -5.54 -9.22 -0.97
C VAL A 25 -6.56 -8.83 0.10
N VAL A 26 -6.12 -8.30 1.25
CA VAL A 26 -7.02 -7.82 2.31
C VAL A 26 -7.86 -6.63 1.86
N GLY A 27 -7.37 -5.84 0.90
CA GLY A 27 -8.01 -4.62 0.44
C GLY A 27 -8.02 -3.49 1.48
N CYS A 28 -8.30 -2.27 1.01
CA CYS A 28 -8.59 -1.13 1.88
C CYS A 28 -9.98 -0.58 1.50
N PRO A 29 -10.97 -0.62 2.41
CA PRO A 29 -12.32 -0.13 2.10
C PRO A 29 -12.34 1.37 1.76
N GLY A 30 -11.37 2.13 2.27
CA GLY A 30 -11.23 3.55 1.97
C GLY A 30 -12.40 4.41 2.46
N ASP A 31 -12.35 5.71 2.16
CA ASP A 31 -13.37 6.69 2.57
C ASP A 31 -14.67 6.66 1.74
N GLY A 32 -14.83 5.67 0.87
CA GLY A 32 -15.95 5.60 -0.09
C GLY A 32 -15.74 6.40 -1.38
N ASN A 33 -14.72 7.26 -1.47
CA ASN A 33 -14.38 8.04 -2.66
C ASN A 33 -13.13 7.49 -3.37
N GLY A 34 -12.75 6.25 -3.07
CA GLY A 34 -11.53 5.62 -3.57
C GLY A 34 -10.25 6.07 -2.87
N ASN A 35 -10.32 6.88 -1.80
CA ASN A 35 -9.15 7.29 -1.02
C ASN A 35 -8.97 6.43 0.24
N CYS A 36 -7.80 6.53 0.86
CA CYS A 36 -7.60 5.96 2.18
C CYS A 36 -8.27 6.82 3.25
N PHE A 37 -8.78 6.20 4.32
CA PHE A 37 -9.23 6.93 5.52
C PHE A 37 -8.11 7.75 6.18
N ASP A 38 -6.86 7.31 6.03
CA ASP A 38 -5.69 8.03 6.53
C ASP A 38 -5.25 9.04 5.47
N SER A 39 -5.34 10.34 5.80
CA SER A 39 -5.01 11.44 4.89
C SER A 39 -3.54 11.44 4.43
N LYS A 40 -2.65 10.77 5.17
CA LYS A 40 -1.24 10.58 4.82
C LYS A 40 -1.01 9.42 3.86
N ARG A 41 -2.07 8.68 3.50
CA ARG A 41 -2.02 7.51 2.61
C ARG A 41 -2.86 7.72 1.36
N ALA A 42 -2.40 7.14 0.26
CA ALA A 42 -3.11 7.17 -1.02
C ALA A 42 -3.30 5.75 -1.56
N HIS A 43 -4.40 5.57 -2.27
CA HIS A 43 -4.66 4.36 -3.06
C HIS A 43 -4.14 4.61 -4.47
N PHE A 44 -3.11 3.85 -4.85
CA PHE A 44 -2.56 3.89 -6.20
C PHE A 44 -1.73 2.64 -6.46
N GLN A 45 -1.50 2.33 -7.73
CA GLN A 45 -0.66 1.21 -8.14
C GLN A 45 0.74 1.73 -8.51
N PRO A 46 1.78 1.46 -7.70
CA PRO A 46 3.12 1.92 -8.02
C PRO A 46 3.68 1.12 -9.21
N LYS A 47 4.44 1.79 -10.10
CA LYS A 47 5.15 1.11 -11.20
C LYS A 47 6.22 0.14 -10.70
N LEU A 48 6.88 0.49 -9.60
CA LEU A 48 7.89 -0.33 -8.94
C LEU A 48 7.57 -0.42 -7.45
N LEU A 49 7.53 -1.63 -6.92
CA LEU A 49 7.34 -1.90 -5.51
C LEU A 49 8.61 -2.54 -4.93
N PRO A 50 9.33 -1.86 -4.02
CA PRO A 50 10.54 -2.42 -3.41
C PRO A 50 10.26 -3.76 -2.71
N GLU A 51 11.21 -4.69 -2.79
CA GLU A 51 11.04 -6.05 -2.24
C GLU A 51 10.73 -6.06 -0.75
N ILE A 52 11.35 -5.18 0.04
CA ILE A 52 11.05 -5.05 1.47
C ILE A 52 9.58 -4.71 1.75
N VAL A 53 8.96 -3.90 0.88
CA VAL A 53 7.54 -3.55 0.98
C VAL A 53 6.67 -4.72 0.51
N LYS A 54 7.04 -5.36 -0.60
CA LYS A 54 6.35 -6.54 -1.13
C LYS A 54 6.32 -7.67 -0.10
N ALA A 55 7.46 -8.01 0.49
CA ALA A 55 7.58 -9.04 1.53
C ALA A 55 6.68 -8.72 2.73
N TYR A 56 6.68 -7.47 3.19
CA TYR A 56 5.82 -7.04 4.29
C TYR A 56 4.33 -7.16 3.96
N ILE A 57 3.92 -6.78 2.74
CA ILE A 57 2.53 -6.91 2.30
C ILE A 57 2.13 -8.39 2.20
N THR A 58 3.00 -9.23 1.65
CA THR A 58 2.74 -10.66 1.56
C THR A 58 2.55 -11.28 2.93
N GLU A 59 3.44 -11.00 3.88
CA GLU A 59 3.37 -11.57 5.22
C GLU A 59 2.17 -11.04 6.03
N LYS A 60 1.89 -9.72 5.97
CA LYS A 60 0.90 -9.08 6.85
C LYS A 60 -0.49 -8.93 6.24
N TYR A 61 -0.60 -8.90 4.92
CA TYR A 61 -1.83 -8.58 4.19
C TYR A 61 -2.21 -9.62 3.15
N LYS A 62 -1.78 -10.88 3.35
CA LYS A 62 -2.16 -12.06 2.56
C LYS A 62 -1.75 -12.01 1.09
N GLY A 63 -0.69 -11.28 0.76
CA GLY A 63 -0.23 -11.13 -0.62
C GLY A 63 -0.64 -9.81 -1.26
N LEU A 64 -0.07 -9.56 -2.44
CA LEU A 64 -0.52 -8.51 -3.33
C LEU A 64 -1.84 -8.92 -3.97
N ALA A 65 -2.78 -7.99 -4.10
CA ALA A 65 -3.94 -8.20 -4.95
C ALA A 65 -3.45 -8.41 -6.39
N GLU A 66 -4.08 -9.32 -7.12
CA GLU A 66 -3.84 -9.46 -8.55
C GLU A 66 -4.13 -8.10 -9.20
N GLN A 67 -3.13 -7.53 -9.85
CA GLN A 67 -3.32 -6.34 -10.66
C GLN A 67 -4.27 -6.77 -11.77
N SER A 68 -5.54 -6.38 -11.70
CA SER A 68 -6.46 -6.54 -12.83
C SER A 68 -5.85 -5.76 -13.99
N GLN A 69 -5.27 -6.48 -14.95
CA GLN A 69 -4.77 -5.94 -16.22
C GLN A 69 -5.87 -5.24 -17.01
#